data_AF-U3TUL8-F1
#
_entry.id   AF-U3TUL8-F1
#
_cell.length_a   1.000
_cell.length_b   1.000
_cell.length_c   1.000
_cell.angle_alpha   90.00
_cell.angle_beta   90.00
_cell.angle_gamma   90.00
#
_symmetry.space_group_name_H-M   'P 1'
#
loop_
_entity.id
_entity.type
_entity.pdbx_description
1 polymer ?
#
loop_
_entity_poly.entity_id
_entity_poly.type
_entity_poly.pdbx_seq_one_letter_code
_entity_poly.pdbx_strand_id
1 'polypeptide(L)' 'MLNYLLESGVSGVAGSAYGLSPYFRLSIATDIDSVQEAGKRIARACAALI' A
#
# COMPACT_ATOMS: atom_id res chain seq x y z
N MET A 1 3.70 -5.28 7.67
CA MET A 1 3.09 -4.13 6.98
C MET A 1 2.69 -4.49 5.56
N LEU A 2 3.62 -4.70 4.62
CA LEU A 2 3.27 -4.88 3.21
C LEU A 2 2.35 -6.09 2.95
N ASN A 3 2.59 -7.23 3.60
CA ASN A 3 1.70 -8.40 3.48
C ASN A 3 0.26 -8.09 3.93
N TYR A 4 0.08 -7.28 4.97
CA TYR A 4 -1.25 -6.88 5.45
C TYR A 4 -1.98 -5.99 4.44
N LEU A 5 -1.25 -5.07 3.80
CA LEU A 5 -1.82 -4.26 2.71
C LEU A 5 -2.16 -5.14 1.49
N LEU A 6 -1.34 -6.15 1.20
CA LEU A 6 -1.60 -7.12 0.12
C LEU A 6 -2.90 -7.89 0.37
N GLU A 7 -3.11 -8.38 1.59
CA GLU A 7 -4.36 -9.02 2.03
C GLU A 7 -5.55 -8.06 1.96
N SER A 8 -5.31 -6.76 2.15
CA SER A 8 -6.30 -5.68 1.99
C SER A 8 -6.50 -5.24 0.53
N GLY A 9 -5.91 -5.94 -0.44
CA GLY A 9 -6.08 -5.68 -1.87
C GLY A 9 -5.20 -4.56 -2.42
N VAL A 10 -4.05 -4.28 -1.79
CA VAL A 10 -3.07 -3.27 -2.22
C VAL A 10 -1.68 -3.88 -2.29
N SER A 11 -1.15 -4.02 -3.51
CA SER A 11 0.20 -4.56 -3.75
C SER A 11 1.24 -3.43 -3.88
N GLY A 12 2.48 -3.72 -3.47
CA GLY A 12 3.60 -2.78 -3.52
C GLY A 12 4.94 -3.48 -3.34
N VAL A 13 6.01 -2.70 -3.26
CA VAL A 13 7.38 -3.19 -3.01
C VAL A 13 7.83 -2.77 -1.62
N ALA A 14 8.42 -3.68 -0.86
CA ALA A 14 8.94 -3.38 0.46
C ALA A 14 10.13 -2.41 0.36
N GLY A 15 10.13 -1.35 1.17
CA GLY A 15 11.21 -0.36 1.18
C GLY A 15 12.56 -0.92 1.63
N SER A 16 12.56 -2.08 2.32
CA SER A 16 13.78 -2.82 2.64
C SER A 16 14.60 -3.22 1.41
N ALA A 17 13.95 -3.45 0.25
CA ALA A 17 14.65 -3.67 -1.02
C ALA A 17 15.47 -2.46 -1.49
N TYR A 18 15.19 -1.27 -0.94
CA TYR A 18 15.89 -0.01 -1.19
C TYR A 18 16.69 0.49 0.02
N GLY A 19 16.78 -0.27 1.12
CA GLY A 19 17.42 0.19 2.35
C GLY A 19 16.62 1.24 3.14
N LEU A 20 15.33 1.42 2.83
CA LEU A 20 14.45 2.45 3.40
C LEU A 20 13.36 1.83 4.30
N SER A 21 13.72 0.91 5.19
CA SER A 21 12.78 0.42 6.20
C SER A 21 12.35 1.57 7.13
N PRO A 22 11.07 1.70 7.53
CA PRO A 22 9.94 0.78 7.34
C PRO A 22 9.00 1.12 6.17
N TYR A 23 9.45 1.93 5.20
CA TYR A 23 8.61 2.42 4.11
C TYR A 23 8.30 1.33 3.08
N PHE A 24 7.40 1.64 2.15
CA PHE A 24 7.08 0.81 0.98
C PHE A 24 6.83 1.72 -0.24
N ARG A 25 6.93 1.15 -1.43
CA ARG A 25 6.73 1.87 -2.70
C ARG A 25 5.50 1.34 -3.42
N LEU A 26 4.65 2.26 -3.87
CA LEU A 26 3.54 1.98 -4.78
C LEU A 26 3.85 2.51 -6.17
N SER A 27 3.39 1.80 -7.20
CA SER A 27 3.34 2.35 -8.55
C SER A 27 2.06 3.16 -8.69
N ILE A 28 2.19 4.41 -9.13
CA ILE A 28 1.06 5.31 -9.44
C ILE A 28 0.89 5.53 -10.95
N ALA A 29 1.67 4.83 -11.77
CA ALA A 29 1.60 4.89 -13.24
C ALA A 29 0.43 4.05 -13.76
N THR A 30 -0.79 4.44 -13.41
CA THR A 30 -2.07 3.83 -13.78
C THR A 30 -3.13 4.94 -13.83
N ASP A 31 -4.39 4.60 -14.15
CA ASP A 31 -5.51 5.54 -14.09
C ASP A 31 -5.77 6.10 -12.67
N ILE A 32 -6.39 7.28 -12.60
CA ILE A 32 -6.65 8.00 -11.36
C ILE A 32 -7.57 7.21 -10.43
N ASP A 33 -8.57 6.51 -10.98
CA ASP A 33 -9.56 5.79 -10.18
C ASP A 33 -8.91 4.62 -9.42
N SER A 34 -8.00 3.90 -10.07
CA SER A 34 -7.18 2.86 -9.44
C SER A 34 -6.34 3.41 -8.28
N VAL A 35 -5.70 4.58 -8.45
CA VAL A 35 -4.90 5.21 -7.39
C VAL A 35 -5.79 5.64 -6.21
N GLN A 36 -6.96 6.22 -6.49
CA GLN A 36 -7.92 6.62 -5.46
C GLN A 36 -8.45 5.41 -4.68
N GLU A 37 -8.80 4.33 -5.37
CA GLU A 37 -9.30 3.10 -4.74
C GLU A 37 -8.22 2.45 -3.86
N ALA A 38 -6.96 2.41 -4.33
CA ALA A 38 -5.84 1.96 -3.50
C ALA A 38 -5.72 2.79 -2.21
N GLY A 39 -5.82 4.13 -2.31
CA GLY A 39 -5.83 5.02 -1.14
C GLY A 39 -6.95 4.71 -0.15
N LYS A 40 -8.18 4.49 -0.64
CA LYS A 40 -9.33 4.11 0.21
C LYS A 40 -9.09 2.78 0.93
N ARG A 41 -8.53 1.77 0.24
CA ARG A 41 -8.21 0.46 0.83
C ARG A 41 -7.15 0.58 1.92
N ILE A 42 -6.08 1.34 1.67
CA ILE A 42 -5.04 1.61 2.68
C ILE A 42 -5.66 2.27 3.92
N ALA A 43 -6.46 3.31 3.73
CA ALA A 43 -7.11 4.01 4.84
C ALA A 43 -8.02 3.08 5.68
N ARG A 44 -8.82 2.24 5.02
CA ARG A 44 -9.66 1.24 5.68
C ARG A 44 -8.85 0.21 6.46
N ALA A 45 -7.77 -0.30 5.86
CA ALA A 45 -6.88 -1.26 6.51
C ALA A 45 -6.22 -0.65 7.76
N CYS A 46 -5.71 0.58 7.67
CA CYS A 46 -5.14 1.27 8.82
C CYS A 46 -6.18 1.53 9.92
N ALA A 47 -7.42 1.89 9.57
CA ALA A 47 -8.48 2.11 10.54
C ALA A 47 -8.93 0.83 11.28
N ALA A 48 -8.64 -0.36 10.72
CA ALA A 48 -8.92 -1.65 11.34
C ALA A 48 -7.80 -2.12 12.29
N LEU A 49 -6.65 -1.43 12.33
CA LEU A 49 -5.59 -1.70 13.28
C LEU A 49 -5.94 -1.04 14.62
N ILE A 50 -6.36 -1.87 15.57
CA ILE A 50 -6.65 -1.51 16.97
C ILE A 50 -5.37 -1.48 17.79
#